data_AF-A0A967V647-F1
#
_entry.id   AF-A0A967V647-F1
#
_cell.length_a   1.000
_cell.length_b   1.000
_cell.length_c   1.000
_cell.angle_alpha   90.00
_cell.angle_beta   90.00
_cell.angle_gamma   90.00
#
_symmetry.space_group_name_H-M   'P 1'
#
loop_
_entity.id
_entity.type
_entity.pdbx_description
1 polymer ?
#
loop_
_entity_poly.entity_id
_entity_poly.type
_entity_poly.pdbx_seq_one_letter_code
_entity_poly.pdbx_strand_id
1 'polypeptide(L)'
;MRRILLNSIMVLAAFLLIGCVVVVHEEKRHPRRPDAHRIPADVTIEEIDAVGKLSFEPHRRDAYLRIAKRPGLHDAAQEHLANAVFDNLSFEPFKRDVLMALISNPDFGPSGRHAILSQLDRISFEPTKTEILEAISRR
;
A
#
# COMPACT_ATOMS: atom_id res chain seq x y z
N MET A 1 -59.67 20.10 -35.50
CA MET A 1 -59.39 20.07 -34.04
C MET A 1 -58.59 18.83 -33.61
N ARG A 2 -58.98 17.58 -33.94
CA ARG A 2 -58.22 16.36 -33.57
C ARG A 2 -56.73 16.33 -33.99
N ARG A 3 -56.38 16.87 -35.16
CA ARG A 3 -54.98 16.92 -35.65
C ARG A 3 -54.11 17.94 -34.93
N ILE A 4 -54.71 19.04 -34.44
CA ILE A 4 -53.99 20.07 -33.67
C ILE A 4 -53.63 19.52 -32.29
N LEU A 5 -54.54 18.73 -31.69
CA LEU A 5 -54.35 18.10 -30.39
C LEU A 5 -53.28 16.99 -30.41
N LEU A 6 -53.16 16.25 -31.52
CA LEU A 6 -52.11 15.25 -31.71
C LEU A 6 -50.72 15.88 -31.87
N ASN A 7 -50.62 16.99 -32.60
CA ASN A 7 -49.35 17.69 -32.78
C ASN A 7 -48.86 18.35 -31.48
N SER A 8 -49.76 18.88 -30.65
CA SER A 8 -49.37 19.48 -29.36
C SER A 8 -48.86 18.44 -28.36
N ILE A 9 -49.46 17.25 -28.32
CA ILE A 9 -49.00 16.15 -27.45
C ILE A 9 -47.60 15.66 -27.86
N MET A 10 -47.33 15.56 -29.16
CA MET A 10 -46.03 15.07 -29.65
C MET A 10 -44.89 16.07 -29.37
N VAL A 11 -45.16 17.38 -29.46
CA VAL A 11 -44.19 18.42 -29.12
C VAL A 11 -43.93 18.44 -27.60
N LEU A 12 -44.97 18.30 -26.77
CA LEU A 12 -44.81 18.27 -25.32
C LEU A 12 -43.99 17.05 -24.84
N ALA A 13 -44.17 15.89 -25.48
CA ALA A 13 -43.37 14.69 -25.19
C ALA A 13 -41.89 14.85 -25.56
N ALA A 14 -41.57 15.61 -26.60
CA ALA A 14 -40.19 15.88 -27.00
C ALA A 14 -39.44 16.78 -25.99
N PHE A 15 -40.13 17.71 -25.33
CA PHE A 15 -39.52 18.55 -24.28
C PHE A 15 -39.24 17.81 -22.97
N LEU A 16 -39.96 16.72 -22.69
CA LEU A 16 -39.73 15.89 -21.49
C LEU A 16 -38.50 14.97 -21.60
N LEU A 17 -37.92 14.82 -22.79
CA LEU A 17 -36.69 14.06 -23.03
C LEU A 17 -35.42 14.92 -22.99
N ILE A 18 -35.55 16.24 -22.80
CA ILE A 18 -34.40 17.11 -22.58
C ILE A 18 -33.95 16.88 -21.14
N GLY A 19 -33.07 15.88 -20.99
CA GLY A 19 -32.50 15.45 -19.72
C GLY A 19 -31.95 16.61 -18.90
N CYS A 20 -32.06 16.47 -17.58
CA CYS A 20 -31.47 17.40 -16.63
C CYS A 20 -29.98 17.57 -16.93
N VAL A 21 -29.60 18.74 -17.45
CA VAL A 21 -28.21 19.16 -17.48
C VAL A 21 -27.83 19.49 -16.06
N VAL A 22 -27.24 18.52 -15.36
CA VAL A 22 -26.58 18.77 -14.07
C VAL A 22 -25.34 19.60 -14.40
N VAL A 23 -25.46 20.91 -14.24
CA VAL A 23 -24.32 21.82 -14.25
C VAL A 23 -23.52 21.52 -12.99
N VAL A 24 -22.55 20.60 -13.10
CA VAL A 24 -21.53 20.41 -12.09
C VAL A 24 -20.66 21.67 -12.13
N HIS A 25 -20.81 22.50 -11.10
CA HIS A 25 -19.93 23.65 -10.91
C HIS A 25 -18.54 23.09 -10.59
N GLU A 26 -17.69 23.02 -11.61
CA GLU A 26 -16.29 22.61 -11.49
C GLU A 26 -15.53 23.77 -10.83
N GLU A 27 -15.69 23.87 -9.52
CA GLU A 27 -14.82 24.69 -8.68
C GLU A 27 -13.40 24.19 -8.95
N LYS A 28 -12.56 25.05 -9.53
CA LYS A 28 -11.13 24.85 -9.76
C LYS A 28 -10.40 24.67 -8.43
N ARG A 29 -10.70 23.60 -7.71
CA ARG A 29 -9.87 23.08 -6.65
C ARG A 29 -8.68 22.46 -7.35
N HIS A 30 -7.49 22.93 -7.00
CA HIS A 30 -6.25 22.22 -7.28
C HIS A 30 -6.47 20.71 -7.17
N PRO A 31 -5.86 19.88 -8.03
CA PRO A 31 -5.87 18.44 -7.85
C PRO A 31 -5.22 18.15 -6.50
N ARG A 32 -6.02 18.08 -5.43
CA ARG A 32 -5.66 17.35 -4.23
C ARG A 32 -5.41 15.95 -4.75
N ARG A 33 -4.16 15.52 -4.66
CA ARG A 33 -3.81 14.12 -4.84
C ARG A 33 -4.88 13.32 -4.10
N PRO A 34 -5.51 12.31 -4.73
CA PRO A 34 -6.45 11.46 -4.01
C PRO A 34 -5.73 11.04 -2.73
N ASP A 35 -6.33 11.34 -1.57
CA ASP A 35 -5.77 10.99 -0.28
C ASP A 35 -5.47 9.50 -0.35
N ALA A 36 -4.20 9.17 -0.56
CA ALA A 36 -3.75 7.79 -0.59
C ALA A 36 -4.20 7.25 0.76
N HIS A 37 -5.11 6.28 0.71
CA HIS A 37 -5.79 5.74 1.88
C HIS A 37 -4.72 5.11 2.77
N ARG A 38 -4.11 5.93 3.64
CA ARG A 38 -2.98 5.54 4.44
C ARG A 38 -3.55 4.66 5.53
N ILE A 39 -3.29 3.37 5.41
CA ILE A 39 -3.71 2.41 6.41
C ILE A 39 -3.08 2.85 7.74
N PRO A 40 -3.86 2.97 8.82
CA PRO A 40 -3.32 3.29 10.13
C PRO A 40 -2.18 2.33 10.49
N ALA A 41 -1.11 2.87 11.08
CA ALA A 41 0.06 2.07 11.46
C ALA A 41 -0.35 0.91 12.38
N ASP A 42 -1.20 1.19 13.37
CA ASP A 42 -1.64 0.24 14.40
C ASP A 42 -2.26 -1.03 13.81
N VAL A 43 -3.14 -0.89 12.81
CA VAL A 43 -3.78 -2.04 12.13
C VAL A 43 -2.74 -2.93 11.44
N THR A 44 -1.71 -2.33 10.85
CA THR A 44 -0.66 -3.11 10.18
C THR A 44 0.30 -3.74 11.19
N ILE A 45 0.57 -3.08 12.32
CA ILE A 45 1.37 -3.62 13.42
C ILE A 45 0.68 -4.85 14.01
N GLU A 46 -0.63 -4.79 14.28
CA GLU A 46 -1.41 -5.94 14.73
C GLU A 46 -1.38 -7.10 13.72
N GLU A 47 -1.43 -6.79 12.41
CA GLU A 47 -1.29 -7.79 11.34
C GLU A 47 0.10 -8.47 11.40
N ILE A 48 1.18 -7.69 11.55
CA ILE A 48 2.55 -8.21 11.68
C ILE A 48 2.67 -9.13 12.90
N ASP A 49 2.12 -8.72 14.05
CA ASP A 49 2.13 -9.53 15.28
C ASP A 49 1.35 -10.83 15.13
N ALA A 50 0.21 -10.79 14.43
CA ALA A 50 -0.57 -11.98 14.11
C ALA A 50 0.21 -12.94 13.21
N VAL A 51 0.95 -12.41 12.22
CA VAL A 51 1.83 -13.21 11.35
C VAL A 51 2.97 -13.84 12.16
N GLY A 52 3.58 -13.12 13.10
CA GLY A 52 4.65 -13.66 13.97
C GLY A 52 4.23 -14.91 14.75
N LYS A 53 2.94 -15.04 15.06
CA LYS A 53 2.35 -16.19 15.79
C LYS A 53 2.09 -17.43 14.92
N LEU A 54 2.26 -17.36 13.60
CA LEU A 54 2.08 -18.54 12.75
C LEU A 54 3.14 -19.59 13.08
N SER A 55 2.76 -20.87 13.12
CA SER A 55 3.67 -21.96 13.49
C SER A 55 4.73 -22.27 12.42
N PHE A 56 4.39 -22.09 11.15
CA PHE A 56 5.25 -22.44 10.02
C PHE A 56 5.97 -21.23 9.43
N GLU A 57 7.30 -21.31 9.38
CA GLU A 57 8.14 -20.20 8.93
C GLU A 57 7.91 -19.78 7.47
N PRO A 58 7.73 -20.70 6.49
CA PRO A 58 7.40 -20.30 5.12
C PRO A 58 6.13 -19.43 5.04
N HIS A 59 5.12 -19.70 5.88
CA HIS A 59 3.92 -18.89 5.94
C HIS A 59 4.18 -17.50 6.53
N ARG A 60 5.05 -17.41 7.57
CA ARG A 60 5.51 -16.12 8.10
C ARG A 60 6.22 -15.30 7.02
N ARG A 61 7.17 -15.91 6.31
CA ARG A 61 7.88 -15.28 5.20
C ARG A 61 6.91 -14.76 4.14
N ASP A 62 6.00 -15.60 3.65
CA ASP A 62 5.07 -15.22 2.59
C ASP A 62 4.14 -14.08 3.02
N ALA A 63 3.67 -14.10 4.27
CA ALA A 63 2.81 -13.06 4.81
C ALA A 63 3.57 -11.73 5.02
N TYR A 64 4.74 -11.76 5.65
CA TYR A 64 5.60 -10.58 5.77
C TYR A 64 5.98 -9.99 4.42
N LEU A 65 6.27 -10.84 3.41
CA LEU A 65 6.56 -10.39 2.06
C LEU A 65 5.38 -9.63 1.42
N ARG A 66 4.14 -10.07 1.67
CA ARG A 66 2.94 -9.34 1.20
C ARG A 66 2.81 -7.97 1.88
N ILE A 67 3.04 -7.91 3.19
CA ILE A 67 2.98 -6.66 3.96
C ILE A 67 4.07 -5.70 3.45
N ALA A 68 5.31 -6.19 3.29
CA ALA A 68 6.45 -5.41 2.81
C ALA A 68 6.21 -4.75 1.44
N LYS A 69 5.42 -5.38 0.56
CA LYS A 69 5.10 -4.87 -0.78
C LYS A 69 3.91 -3.90 -0.82
N ARG A 70 3.21 -3.69 0.30
CA ARG A 70 1.98 -2.89 0.34
C ARG A 70 2.30 -1.39 0.16
N PRO A 71 1.69 -0.70 -0.82
CA PRO A 71 1.87 0.75 -0.95
C PRO A 71 1.24 1.47 0.24
N GLY A 72 1.77 2.64 0.58
CA GLY A 72 1.35 3.46 1.71
C GLY A 72 1.72 2.88 3.08
N LEU A 73 2.66 1.94 3.14
CA LEU A 73 3.09 1.31 4.40
C LEU A 73 3.72 2.37 5.32
N HIS A 74 3.10 2.58 6.49
CA HIS A 74 3.52 3.61 7.43
C HIS A 74 4.92 3.33 8.01
N ASP A 75 5.73 4.36 8.24
CA ASP A 75 7.15 4.22 8.65
C ASP A 75 7.31 3.39 9.93
N ALA A 76 6.47 3.62 10.94
CA ALA A 76 6.41 2.80 12.16
C ALA A 76 6.10 1.31 11.89
N ALA A 77 5.24 1.01 10.90
CA ALA A 77 4.95 -0.37 10.51
C ALA A 77 6.12 -1.01 9.74
N GLN A 78 6.92 -0.21 9.01
CA GLN A 78 8.14 -0.69 8.35
C GLN A 78 9.21 -1.09 9.37
N GLU A 79 9.42 -0.26 10.39
CA GLU A 79 10.31 -0.57 11.52
C GLU A 79 9.85 -1.84 12.24
N HIS A 80 8.56 -1.92 12.58
CA HIS A 80 8.01 -3.09 13.25
C HIS A 80 8.15 -4.36 12.39
N LEU A 81 7.91 -4.27 11.09
CA LEU A 81 8.10 -5.38 10.16
C LEU A 81 9.56 -5.83 10.09
N ALA A 82 10.51 -4.90 10.02
CA ALA A 82 11.93 -5.22 9.99
C ALA A 82 12.35 -5.97 11.27
N ASN A 83 11.95 -5.47 12.45
CA ASN A 83 12.20 -6.13 13.73
C ASN A 83 11.59 -7.55 13.75
N ALA A 84 10.32 -7.67 13.38
CA ALA A 84 9.61 -8.93 13.34
C ALA A 84 10.25 -9.96 12.39
N VAL A 85 10.85 -9.51 11.27
CA VAL A 85 11.61 -10.38 10.36
C VAL A 85 12.85 -10.95 11.02
N PHE A 86 13.63 -10.13 11.73
CA PHE A 86 14.83 -10.61 12.41
C PHE A 86 14.53 -11.55 13.56
N ASP A 87 13.40 -11.33 14.26
CA ASP A 87 13.01 -12.09 15.44
C ASP A 87 12.29 -13.40 15.12
N ASN A 88 11.46 -13.43 14.06
CA ASN A 88 10.55 -14.55 13.79
C ASN A 88 10.95 -15.42 12.59
N LEU A 89 11.87 -14.97 11.74
CA LEU A 89 12.46 -15.79 10.69
C LEU A 89 13.83 -16.28 11.15
N SER A 90 14.10 -17.56 11.00
CA SER A 90 15.39 -18.17 11.30
C SER A 90 16.23 -18.37 10.04
N PHE A 91 15.59 -18.63 8.90
CA PHE A 91 16.25 -18.84 7.62
C PHE A 91 16.65 -17.49 6.99
N GLU A 92 17.95 -17.27 6.80
CA GLU A 92 18.46 -16.02 6.22
C GLU A 92 17.94 -15.70 4.81
N PRO A 93 17.78 -16.67 3.88
CA PRO A 93 17.17 -16.38 2.59
C PRO A 93 15.77 -15.77 2.73
N PHE A 94 15.01 -16.17 3.75
CA PHE A 94 13.68 -15.62 4.01
C PHE A 94 13.75 -14.20 4.58
N LYS A 95 14.69 -13.93 5.49
CA LYS A 95 14.95 -12.56 5.95
C LYS A 95 15.29 -11.66 4.76
N ARG A 96 16.25 -12.08 3.94
CA ARG A 96 16.69 -11.37 2.73
C ARG A 96 15.49 -11.04 1.84
N ASP A 97 14.67 -12.03 1.48
CA ASP A 97 13.52 -11.82 0.58
C ASP A 97 12.58 -10.71 1.08
N VAL A 98 12.25 -10.73 2.37
CA VAL A 98 11.34 -9.73 2.95
C VAL A 98 12.00 -8.36 3.06
N LEU A 99 13.24 -8.28 3.53
CA LEU A 99 13.95 -7.00 3.69
C LEU A 99 14.16 -6.32 2.33
N MET A 100 14.53 -7.09 1.30
CA MET A 100 14.68 -6.56 -0.06
C MET A 100 13.35 -6.05 -0.64
N ALA A 101 12.24 -6.74 -0.35
CA ALA A 101 10.92 -6.26 -0.73
C ALA A 101 10.53 -4.97 0.00
N LEU A 102 10.86 -4.86 1.29
CA LEU A 102 10.60 -3.67 2.10
C LEU A 102 11.41 -2.46 1.59
N ILE A 103 12.69 -2.65 1.28
CA ILE A 103 13.56 -1.60 0.71
C ILE A 103 13.03 -1.13 -0.66
N SER A 104 12.53 -2.07 -1.46
CA SER A 104 11.97 -1.79 -2.79
C SER A 104 10.58 -1.14 -2.76
N ASN A 105 9.92 -1.11 -1.59
CA ASN A 105 8.61 -0.49 -1.43
C ASN A 105 8.72 1.03 -1.71
N PRO A 106 7.87 1.66 -2.56
CA PRO A 106 7.91 3.09 -2.87
C PRO A 106 7.84 4.03 -1.66
N ASP A 107 7.29 3.57 -0.56
CA ASP A 107 7.14 4.33 0.68
C ASP A 107 8.24 4.04 1.70
N PHE A 108 9.27 3.26 1.34
CA PHE A 108 10.40 2.92 2.22
C PHE A 108 11.04 4.16 2.84
N GLY A 109 11.00 4.22 4.18
CA GLY A 109 11.29 5.42 4.96
C GLY A 109 12.48 5.26 5.92
N PRO A 110 12.80 6.35 6.66
CA PRO A 110 13.93 6.38 7.59
C PRO A 110 13.82 5.38 8.74
N SER A 111 12.63 5.17 9.33
CA SER A 111 12.49 4.20 10.44
C SER A 111 12.75 2.78 9.98
N GLY A 112 12.17 2.38 8.83
CA GLY A 112 12.47 1.09 8.21
C GLY A 112 13.97 0.92 7.91
N ARG A 113 14.61 1.95 7.34
CA ARG A 113 16.06 1.96 7.06
C ARG A 113 16.88 1.78 8.34
N HIS A 114 16.59 2.53 9.38
CA HIS A 114 17.31 2.47 10.66
C HIS A 114 17.18 1.09 11.30
N ALA A 115 15.96 0.54 11.34
CA ALA A 115 15.69 -0.78 11.90
C ALA A 115 16.51 -1.87 11.20
N ILE A 116 16.60 -1.85 9.87
CA ILE A 116 17.42 -2.80 9.10
C ILE A 116 18.91 -2.63 9.41
N LEU A 117 19.42 -1.40 9.35
CA LEU A 117 20.86 -1.13 9.54
C LEU A 117 21.34 -1.47 10.95
N SER A 118 20.52 -1.19 11.98
CA SER A 118 20.85 -1.45 13.39
C SER A 118 20.98 -2.94 13.73
N GLN A 119 20.43 -3.82 12.89
CA GLN A 119 20.36 -5.27 13.11
C GLN A 119 21.08 -6.07 12.01
N LEU A 120 21.81 -5.39 11.14
CA LEU A 120 22.47 -6.02 9.99
C LEU A 120 23.53 -7.04 10.42
N ASP A 121 24.11 -6.87 11.62
CA ASP A 121 25.03 -7.80 12.26
C ASP A 121 24.39 -9.15 12.60
N ARG A 122 23.05 -9.22 12.74
CA ARG A 122 22.27 -10.45 12.95
C ARG A 122 22.16 -11.33 11.69
N ILE A 123 22.65 -10.87 10.54
CA ILE A 123 22.81 -11.68 9.33
C ILE A 123 24.20 -12.30 9.39
N SER A 124 24.34 -13.60 9.23
CA SER A 124 25.66 -14.25 9.24
C SER A 124 26.33 -14.21 7.87
N PHE A 125 25.55 -14.26 6.78
CA PHE A 125 26.10 -14.29 5.43
C PHE A 125 26.46 -12.90 4.90
N GLU A 126 27.77 -12.63 4.80
CA GLU A 126 28.32 -11.34 4.32
C GLU A 126 27.81 -10.90 2.93
N PRO A 127 27.68 -11.79 1.92
CA PRO A 127 27.10 -11.39 0.64
C PRO A 127 25.67 -10.84 0.78
N THR A 128 24.86 -11.41 1.68
CA THR A 128 23.51 -10.89 1.95
C THR A 128 23.53 -9.52 2.62
N LYS A 129 24.46 -9.27 3.55
CA LYS A 129 24.64 -7.93 4.13
C LYS A 129 25.00 -6.90 3.08
N THR A 130 25.95 -7.25 2.23
CA THR A 130 26.46 -6.38 1.16
C THR A 130 25.32 -6.01 0.21
N GLU A 131 24.53 -7.00 -0.21
CA GLU A 131 23.38 -6.79 -1.08
C GLU A 131 22.34 -5.86 -0.44
N ILE A 132 22.00 -6.06 0.84
CA ILE A 132 21.06 -5.20 1.57
C ILE A 132 21.59 -3.76 1.67
N LEU A 133 22.88 -3.58 1.98
CA LEU A 133 23.51 -2.26 2.05
C LEU A 133 23.49 -1.54 0.70
N GLU A 134 23.83 -2.25 -0.37
CA GLU A 134 23.76 -1.69 -1.72
C GLU A 134 22.33 -1.31 -2.12
N ALA A 135 21.34 -2.12 -1.74
CA ALA A 135 19.94 -1.83 -2.01
C ALA A 135 19.48 -0.56 -1.27
N ILE A 136 19.85 -0.41 0.01
CA ILE A 136 19.57 0.78 0.82
C ILE A 136 20.29 2.02 0.25
N SER A 137 21.53 1.88 -0.20
CA SER A 137 22.32 3.00 -0.74
C SER A 137 21.80 3.51 -2.08
N ARG A 138 21.12 2.67 -2.87
CA ARG A 138 20.52 3.06 -4.16
C ARG A 138 19.17 3.77 -4.02
N ARG A 139 18.67 3.90 -2.79
CA ARG A 139 17.31 4.32 -2.45
C ARG A 139 17.28 5.70 -1.81
#